data_AF-A0A9N9GNN3-F1
#
_entry.id   AF-A0A9N9GNN3-F1
#
_cell.length_a   1.000
_cell.length_b   1.000
_cell.length_c   1.000
_cell.angle_alpha   90.00
_cell.angle_beta   90.00
_cell.angle_gamma   90.00
#
_symmetry.space_group_name_H-M   'P 1'
#
loop_
_entity.id
_entity.type
_entity.pdbx_description
1 polymer ?
#
loop_
_entity_poly.entity_id
_entity_poly.type
_entity_poly.pdbx_seq_one_letter_code
_entity_poly.pdbx_strand_id
1 'polypeptide(L)'
;MERAKSIKTIKNSETFKKEERKLNMLNYSMEKIFSRNNTNNFEIREELKAESLVHQKIAKAKEKSETIKQIQKAIEKRWEDLKDNPKRMISSILDRPRKSIVMDRIVKETSDNNTIIITEGSEIKELVKEHFHNWTRKRTTDAGLFKKWESEYTPLKEINKS
;
A
#
# COMPACT_ATOMS: atom_id res chain seq x y z
N MET A 1 -22.49 -72.08 -49.43
CA MET A 1 -21.94 -70.72 -49.17
C MET A 1 -22.97 -69.72 -49.68
N GLU A 2 -23.80 -69.16 -48.81
CA GLU A 2 -24.73 -68.09 -49.21
C GLU A 2 -23.94 -66.81 -49.51
N ARG A 3 -24.15 -66.22 -50.69
CA ARG A 3 -23.52 -64.94 -51.07
C ARG A 3 -24.15 -63.82 -50.25
N ALA A 4 -23.31 -62.98 -49.64
CA ALA A 4 -23.76 -61.81 -48.89
C ALA A 4 -24.65 -60.91 -49.74
N LYS A 5 -25.78 -60.45 -49.18
CA LYS A 5 -26.74 -59.56 -49.84
C LYS A 5 -26.07 -58.23 -50.18
N SER A 6 -26.34 -57.69 -51.36
CA SER A 6 -25.81 -56.39 -51.80
C SER A 6 -26.27 -55.27 -50.86
N ILE A 7 -25.39 -54.30 -50.60
CA ILE A 7 -25.65 -53.13 -49.75
C ILE A 7 -26.90 -52.37 -50.22
N LYS A 8 -27.16 -52.31 -51.53
CA LYS A 8 -28.37 -51.69 -52.09
C LYS A 8 -29.65 -52.40 -51.65
N THR A 9 -29.61 -53.73 -51.58
CA THR A 9 -30.74 -54.56 -51.15
C THR A 9 -30.99 -54.43 -49.65
N ILE A 10 -29.92 -54.31 -48.85
CA ILE A 10 -29.99 -54.11 -47.39
C ILE A 10 -30.58 -52.74 -47.06
N LYS A 11 -30.13 -51.67 -47.73
CA LYS A 11 -30.67 -50.31 -47.53
C LYS A 11 -32.15 -50.19 -47.90
N ASN A 12 -32.60 -50.98 -48.88
CA ASN A 12 -34.01 -50.99 -49.29
C ASN A 12 -34.90 -51.86 -48.40
N SER A 13 -34.33 -52.66 -47.49
CA SER A 13 -35.09 -53.47 -46.55
C SER A 13 -35.92 -52.59 -45.61
N GLU A 14 -37.14 -53.03 -45.29
CA GLU A 14 -38.04 -52.31 -44.38
C GLU A 14 -37.45 -52.15 -42.99
N THR A 15 -36.68 -53.14 -42.54
CA THR A 15 -35.96 -53.12 -41.26
C THR A 15 -34.94 -51.99 -41.23
N PHE A 16 -34.12 -51.83 -42.28
CA PHE A 16 -33.13 -50.76 -42.37
C PHE A 16 -33.78 -49.38 -42.39
N LYS A 17 -34.84 -49.19 -43.19
CA LYS A 17 -35.59 -47.92 -43.23
C LYS A 17 -36.24 -47.58 -41.88
N LYS A 18 -36.70 -48.59 -41.13
CA LYS A 18 -37.26 -48.40 -39.79
C LYS A 18 -36.19 -47.96 -38.78
N GLU A 19 -35.00 -48.53 -38.87
CA GLU A 19 -33.85 -48.14 -38.02
C GLU A 19 -33.34 -46.74 -38.38
N GLU A 20 -33.25 -46.41 -39.67
CA GLU A 20 -32.87 -45.07 -40.13
C GLU A 20 -33.84 -44.00 -39.63
N ARG A 21 -35.16 -44.27 -39.67
CA ARG A 21 -36.17 -43.38 -39.08
C ARG A 21 -36.00 -43.24 -37.58
N LYS A 22 -35.71 -44.32 -36.85
CA LYS A 22 -35.45 -44.26 -35.41
C LYS A 22 -34.21 -43.42 -35.10
N LEU A 23 -33.13 -43.60 -35.87
CA LEU A 23 -31.91 -42.80 -35.75
C LEU A 23 -32.18 -41.32 -36.05
N ASN A 24 -32.95 -41.01 -37.10
CA ASN A 24 -33.31 -39.64 -37.44
C ASN A 24 -34.20 -38.99 -36.37
N MET A 25 -35.16 -39.73 -35.80
CA MET A 25 -35.98 -39.25 -34.68
C MET A 25 -35.14 -39.02 -33.42
N LEU A 26 -34.18 -39.92 -33.14
CA LEU A 26 -33.28 -39.78 -32.01
C LEU A 26 -32.35 -38.56 -32.19
N ASN A 27 -31.79 -38.37 -33.39
CA ASN A 27 -30.96 -37.22 -33.74
C ASN A 27 -31.73 -35.90 -33.63
N TYR A 28 -32.96 -35.84 -34.15
CA TYR A 28 -33.84 -34.68 -33.98
C TYR A 28 -34.14 -34.38 -32.50
N SER A 29 -34.38 -35.43 -31.69
CA SER A 29 -34.59 -35.26 -30.25
C SER A 29 -33.34 -34.73 -29.54
N MET A 30 -32.15 -35.18 -29.95
CA MET A 30 -30.87 -34.69 -29.43
C MET A 30 -30.66 -33.22 -29.78
N GLU A 31 -30.85 -32.81 -31.03
CA GLU A 31 -30.73 -31.40 -31.45
C GLU A 31 -31.67 -30.47 -30.68
N LYS A 32 -32.89 -30.95 -30.39
CA LYS A 32 -33.86 -30.21 -29.58
C LYS A 32 -33.40 -30.04 -28.12
N ILE A 33 -32.78 -31.06 -27.54
CA ILE A 33 -32.20 -31.01 -26.19
C ILE A 33 -31.00 -30.05 -26.15
N PHE A 34 -30.10 -30.13 -27.13
CA PHE A 34 -28.95 -29.23 -27.22
C PHE A 34 -29.36 -27.77 -27.41
N SER A 35 -30.33 -27.51 -28.29
CA SER A 35 -30.87 -26.15 -28.49
C SER A 35 -31.52 -25.60 -27.22
N ARG A 36 -32.34 -26.40 -26.52
CA ARG A 36 -33.01 -26.00 -25.28
C ARG A 36 -32.03 -25.72 -24.13
N ASN A 37 -30.94 -26.49 -24.03
CA ASN A 37 -29.89 -26.26 -23.03
C ASN A 37 -29.04 -25.02 -23.33
N ASN A 38 -28.88 -24.64 -24.60
CA ASN A 38 -28.09 -23.48 -25.00
C ASN A 38 -28.84 -22.16 -24.74
N THR A 39 -30.16 -22.11 -24.98
CA THR A 39 -31.01 -20.95 -24.64
C THR A 39 -31.02 -20.69 -23.14
N ASN A 40 -31.19 -21.74 -22.32
CA ASN A 40 -31.10 -21.63 -20.87
C ASN A 40 -29.73 -21.11 -20.40
N ASN A 41 -28.65 -21.42 -21.12
CA ASN A 41 -27.31 -20.94 -20.75
C ASN A 41 -27.15 -19.42 -20.99
N PHE A 42 -27.75 -18.88 -22.05
CA PHE A 42 -27.71 -17.45 -22.34
C PHE A 42 -28.47 -16.63 -21.28
N GLU A 43 -29.67 -17.06 -20.93
CA GLU A 43 -30.50 -16.40 -19.89
C GLU A 43 -29.81 -16.44 -18.52
N ILE A 44 -29.27 -17.60 -18.12
CA ILE A 44 -28.51 -17.74 -16.86
C ILE A 44 -27.28 -16.83 -16.86
N ARG A 45 -26.57 -16.69 -17.98
CA ARG A 45 -25.39 -15.81 -18.08
C ARG A 45 -25.77 -14.34 -17.93
N GLU A 46 -26.86 -13.91 -18.55
CA GLU A 46 -27.33 -12.53 -18.43
C GLU A 46 -27.83 -12.22 -17.01
N GLU A 47 -28.53 -13.15 -16.36
CA GLU A 47 -28.90 -13.02 -14.94
C GLU A 47 -27.69 -12.94 -14.02
N LEU A 48 -26.72 -13.85 -14.17
CA LEU A 48 -25.46 -13.82 -13.39
C LEU A 48 -24.70 -12.50 -13.58
N LYS A 49 -24.71 -11.96 -14.80
CA LYS A 49 -24.07 -10.68 -15.11
C LYS A 49 -24.82 -9.51 -14.45
N ALA A 50 -26.15 -9.53 -14.47
CA ALA A 50 -26.98 -8.55 -13.79
C ALA A 50 -26.76 -8.58 -12.26
N GLU A 51 -26.73 -9.77 -11.67
CA GLU A 51 -26.46 -9.98 -10.25
C GLU A 51 -25.04 -9.51 -9.86
N SER A 52 -24.03 -9.85 -10.67
CA SER A 52 -22.65 -9.38 -10.49
C SER A 52 -22.54 -7.85 -10.50
N LEU A 53 -23.25 -7.18 -11.42
CA LEU A 53 -23.31 -5.72 -11.47
C LEU A 53 -23.94 -5.12 -10.20
N VAL A 54 -24.97 -5.76 -9.65
CA VAL A 54 -25.59 -5.34 -8.38
C VAL A 54 -24.59 -5.45 -7.23
N HIS A 55 -23.90 -6.59 -7.09
CA HIS A 55 -22.88 -6.76 -6.07
C HIS A 55 -21.74 -5.75 -6.19
N GLN A 56 -21.29 -5.45 -7.41
CA GLN A 56 -20.28 -4.44 -7.66
C GLN A 56 -20.73 -3.05 -7.21
N LYS A 57 -21.98 -2.67 -7.48
CA LYS A 57 -22.56 -1.39 -7.02
C LYS A 57 -22.61 -1.32 -5.50
N ILE A 58 -23.02 -2.40 -4.84
CA ILE A 58 -23.06 -2.50 -3.38
C ILE A 58 -21.66 -2.34 -2.79
N ALA A 59 -20.66 -3.05 -3.34
CA ALA A 59 -19.27 -2.96 -2.90
C ALA A 59 -18.74 -1.51 -3.00
N LYS A 60 -18.95 -0.85 -4.14
CA LYS A 60 -18.56 0.56 -4.34
C LYS A 60 -19.26 1.51 -3.37
N ALA A 61 -20.55 1.29 -3.11
CA ALA A 61 -21.31 2.10 -2.15
C ALA A 61 -20.76 1.93 -0.71
N LYS A 62 -20.39 0.70 -0.35
CA LYS A 62 -19.79 0.38 0.95
C LYS A 62 -18.41 1.04 1.11
N GLU A 63 -17.55 0.92 0.10
CA GLU A 63 -16.24 1.58 0.06
C GLU A 63 -16.38 3.10 0.21
N LYS A 64 -17.33 3.70 -0.51
CA LYS A 64 -17.64 5.14 -0.38
C LYS A 64 -18.11 5.50 1.04
N SER A 65 -18.94 4.66 1.67
CA SER A 65 -19.36 4.88 3.06
C SER A 65 -18.18 4.78 4.03
N GLU A 66 -17.30 3.80 3.86
CA GLU A 66 -16.12 3.60 4.71
C GLU A 66 -15.13 4.76 4.59
N THR A 67 -14.85 5.22 3.38
CA THR A 67 -14.01 6.40 3.14
C THR A 67 -14.57 7.66 3.80
N ILE A 68 -15.88 7.92 3.69
CA ILE A 68 -16.52 9.05 4.38
C ILE A 68 -16.38 8.92 5.90
N LYS A 69 -16.59 7.73 6.47
CA LYS A 69 -16.40 7.49 7.91
C LYS A 69 -14.96 7.77 8.36
N GLN A 70 -13.98 7.36 7.57
CA GLN A 70 -12.57 7.63 7.86
C GLN A 70 -12.25 9.13 7.81
N ILE A 71 -12.78 9.85 6.82
CA ILE A 71 -12.65 11.31 6.72
C ILE A 71 -13.24 11.98 7.96
N GLN A 72 -14.45 11.58 8.37
CA GLN A 72 -15.12 12.16 9.53
C GLN A 72 -14.34 11.92 10.82
N LYS A 73 -13.85 10.69 11.02
CA LYS A 73 -12.98 10.34 12.16
C LYS A 73 -11.68 11.17 12.17
N ALA A 74 -11.09 11.42 11.00
CA ALA A 74 -9.90 12.25 10.89
C ALA A 74 -10.20 13.72 11.22
N ILE A 75 -11.39 14.23 10.87
CA ILE A 75 -11.85 15.57 11.24
C ILE A 75 -12.03 15.67 12.75
N GLU A 76 -12.77 14.75 13.38
CA GLU A 76 -12.99 14.72 14.83
C GLU A 76 -11.66 14.71 15.60
N LYS A 77 -10.73 13.84 15.20
CA LYS A 77 -9.39 13.79 15.79
C LYS A 77 -8.63 15.11 15.65
N ARG A 78 -8.80 15.85 14.54
CA ARG A 78 -8.18 17.17 14.38
C ARG A 78 -8.78 18.21 15.33
N TRP A 79 -10.10 18.15 15.60
CA TRP A 79 -10.74 19.03 16.58
C TRP A 79 -10.25 18.74 18.00
N GLU A 80 -10.12 17.46 18.37
CA GLU A 80 -9.51 17.06 19.63
C GLU A 80 -8.07 17.56 19.73
N ASP A 81 -7.27 17.38 18.67
CA ASP A 81 -5.90 17.85 18.61
C ASP A 81 -5.79 19.37 18.71
N LEU A 82 -6.72 20.11 18.11
CA LEU A 82 -6.73 21.57 18.20
C LEU A 82 -6.88 22.04 19.65
N LYS A 83 -7.70 21.33 20.45
CA LYS A 83 -7.93 21.65 21.86
C LYS A 83 -6.76 21.23 22.76
N ASP A 84 -6.29 19.98 22.62
CA ASP A 84 -5.37 19.38 23.58
C ASP A 84 -3.90 19.40 23.11
N ASN A 85 -3.63 19.39 21.79
CA ASN A 85 -2.27 19.32 21.24
C ASN A 85 -2.16 19.98 19.84
N PRO A 86 -2.19 21.32 19.76
CA PRO A 86 -2.22 22.03 18.48
C PRO A 86 -0.98 21.75 17.61
N LYS A 87 0.18 21.44 18.24
CA LYS A 87 1.40 21.03 17.52
C LYS A 87 1.18 19.74 16.73
N ARG A 88 0.45 18.76 17.29
CA ARG A 88 0.11 17.50 16.61
C ARG A 88 -0.80 17.76 15.42
N MET A 89 -1.85 18.58 15.59
CA MET A 89 -2.75 18.98 14.51
C MET A 89 -1.97 19.64 13.35
N ILE A 90 -1.17 20.67 13.63
CA ILE A 90 -0.39 21.39 12.60
C ILE A 90 0.55 20.43 11.87
N SER A 91 1.24 19.55 12.61
CA SER A 91 2.14 18.56 12.00
C SER A 91 1.38 17.59 11.08
N SER A 92 0.17 17.19 11.46
CA SER A 92 -0.70 16.33 10.64
C SER A 92 -1.23 17.04 9.40
N ILE A 93 -1.52 18.34 9.46
CA ILE A 93 -1.99 19.12 8.30
C ILE A 93 -0.85 19.33 7.29
N LEU A 94 0.34 19.62 7.79
CA LEU A 94 1.53 19.86 6.95
C LEU A 94 2.19 18.55 6.46
N ASP A 95 1.59 17.39 6.75
CA ASP A 95 2.12 16.06 6.50
C ASP A 95 3.61 15.95 6.88
N ARG A 96 3.99 16.56 7.99
CA ARG A 96 5.39 16.67 8.39
C ARG A 96 5.78 15.36 9.08
N PRO A 97 6.64 14.51 8.49
CA PRO A 97 7.06 13.29 9.15
C PRO A 97 7.78 13.65 10.44
N ARG A 98 7.41 12.97 11.53
CA ARG A 98 8.18 13.06 12.77
C ARG A 98 9.54 12.39 12.52
N LYS A 99 10.57 13.20 12.30
CA LYS A 99 11.95 12.74 12.30
C LYS A 99 12.33 12.40 13.74
N SER A 100 12.17 11.13 14.13
CA SER A 100 12.73 10.60 15.38
C SER A 100 14.01 9.84 15.07
N ILE A 101 15.10 10.24 15.71
CA ILE A 101 16.32 9.44 15.73
C ILE A 101 16.22 8.52 16.94
N VAL A 102 16.27 7.21 16.70
CA VAL A 102 16.33 6.20 17.76
C VAL A 102 17.81 5.79 17.88
N MET A 103 18.36 5.92 19.09
CA MET A 103 19.72 5.48 19.39
C MET A 103 19.64 4.27 20.29
N ASP A 104 20.00 3.11 19.75
CA ASP A 104 19.97 1.85 20.49
C ASP A 104 21.26 1.60 21.28
N ARG A 105 22.37 2.21 20.83
CA ARG A 105 23.70 1.99 21.42
C ARG A 105 24.56 3.24 21.35
N ILE A 106 25.35 3.46 22.38
CA ILE A 106 26.41 4.48 22.42
C ILE A 106 27.75 3.78 22.65
N VAL A 107 28.75 4.14 21.85
CA VAL A 107 30.13 3.68 22.03
C VAL A 107 30.90 4.79 22.74
N LYS A 108 31.52 4.46 23.87
CA LYS A 108 32.34 5.38 24.65
C LYS A 108 33.75 4.83 24.77
N GLU A 109 34.74 5.65 24.41
CA GLU A 109 36.14 5.36 24.67
C GLU A 109 36.49 5.83 26.08
N THR A 110 37.07 4.91 26.87
CA THR A 110 37.55 5.21 28.22
C THR A 110 39.01 5.60 28.17
N SER A 111 39.48 6.37 29.16
CA SER A 111 40.87 6.83 29.29
C SER A 111 41.92 5.71 29.21
N ASP A 112 41.53 4.47 29.51
CA ASP A 112 42.38 3.28 29.46
C ASP A 112 42.39 2.59 28.07
N ASN A 113 41.97 3.30 27.02
CA ASN A 113 41.89 2.79 25.64
C ASN A 113 40.91 1.61 25.46
N ASN A 114 40.02 1.41 26.42
CA ASN A 114 38.96 0.41 26.40
C ASN A 114 37.66 1.01 25.85
N THR A 115 37.02 0.27 24.94
CA THR A 115 35.74 0.65 24.34
C THR A 115 34.58 0.03 25.11
N ILE A 116 33.68 0.86 25.65
CA ILE A 116 32.48 0.43 26.36
C ILE A 116 31.27 0.70 25.46
N ILE A 117 30.37 -0.29 25.37
CA ILE A 117 29.12 -0.18 24.62
C ILE A 117 27.97 -0.09 25.61
N ILE A 118 27.24 1.01 25.56
CA ILE A 118 26.09 1.28 26.42
C ILE A 118 24.84 0.99 25.62
N THR A 119 23.97 0.13 26.17
CA THR A 119 22.75 -0.37 25.51
C THR A 119 21.48 -0.04 26.30
N GLU A 120 21.61 0.40 27.55
CA GLU A 120 20.48 0.73 28.41
C GLU A 120 19.87 2.08 28.00
N GLY A 121 18.57 2.09 27.70
CA GLY A 121 17.90 3.25 27.10
C GLY A 121 17.87 4.49 27.99
N SER A 122 17.87 4.29 29.31
CA SER A 122 17.91 5.38 30.30
C SER A 122 19.26 6.09 30.30
N GLU A 123 20.33 5.30 30.32
CA GLU A 123 21.73 5.76 30.33
C GLU A 123 22.10 6.45 29.01
N ILE A 124 21.63 5.91 27.87
CA ILE A 124 21.78 6.53 26.55
C ILE A 124 21.21 7.96 26.54
N LYS A 125 20.00 8.16 27.09
CA LYS A 125 19.37 9.49 27.11
C LYS A 125 20.15 10.50 27.93
N GLU A 126 20.68 10.08 29.08
CA GLU A 126 21.48 10.95 29.94
C GLU A 126 22.78 11.38 29.27
N LEU A 127 23.51 10.43 28.68
CA LEU A 127 24.76 10.70 27.95
C LEU A 127 24.56 11.61 26.75
N VAL A 128 23.47 11.39 26.00
CA VAL A 128 23.11 12.23 24.86
C VAL A 128 22.80 13.65 25.35
N LYS A 129 22.00 13.78 26.40
CA LYS A 129 21.67 15.08 26.99
C LYS A 129 22.93 15.81 27.44
N GLU A 130 23.83 15.12 28.12
CA GLU A 130 25.11 15.67 28.57
C GLU A 130 25.99 16.10 27.38
N HIS A 131 26.12 15.24 26.36
CA HIS A 131 26.89 15.54 25.16
C HIS A 131 26.39 16.82 24.46
N PHE A 132 25.08 16.92 24.19
CA PHE A 132 24.50 18.10 23.55
C PHE A 132 24.60 19.35 24.44
N HIS A 133 24.46 19.20 25.75
CA HIS A 133 24.66 20.31 26.69
C HIS A 133 26.10 20.83 26.63
N ASN A 134 27.09 19.95 26.69
CA ASN A 134 28.50 20.31 26.62
C ASN A 134 28.89 20.89 25.25
N TRP A 135 28.33 20.36 24.17
CA TRP A 135 28.56 20.87 22.83
C TRP A 135 28.01 22.29 22.62
N THR A 136 26.83 22.58 23.18
CA THR A 136 26.17 23.89 23.07
C THR A 136 26.52 24.87 24.20
N ARG A 137 27.33 24.44 25.18
CA ARG A 137 27.80 25.29 26.27
C ARG A 137 28.56 26.49 25.71
N LYS A 138 28.34 27.66 26.33
CA LYS A 138 29.10 28.89 26.02
C LYS A 138 30.59 28.61 26.14
N ARG A 139 31.31 28.71 25.03
CA ARG A 139 32.77 28.54 24.99
C ARG A 139 33.42 29.77 25.62
N THR A 140 34.35 29.54 26.53
CA THR A 140 35.31 30.54 26.97
C THR A 140 36.35 30.68 25.87
N THR A 141 36.17 31.65 24.99
CA THR A 141 37.18 31.98 23.97
C THR A 141 38.34 32.68 24.66
N ASP A 142 39.54 32.15 24.51
CA ASP A 142 40.75 32.82 25.00
C ASP A 142 40.96 34.13 24.24
N ALA A 143 40.93 35.26 24.96
CA ALA A 143 41.18 36.56 24.38
C ALA A 143 42.60 36.70 23.81
N GLY A 144 43.54 35.87 24.27
CA GLY A 144 44.90 35.78 23.73
C GLY A 144 44.96 35.38 22.26
N LEU A 145 43.97 34.61 21.75
CA LEU A 145 43.88 34.23 20.34
C LEU A 145 43.68 35.44 19.41
N PHE A 146 43.06 36.51 19.90
CA PHE A 146 42.78 37.70 19.10
C PHE A 146 43.97 38.67 19.01
N LYS A 147 45.01 38.52 19.86
CA LYS A 147 46.19 39.39 19.83
C LYS A 147 46.89 39.38 18.47
N LYS A 148 46.88 38.24 17.76
CA LYS A 148 47.47 38.12 16.42
C LYS A 148 46.75 38.95 15.35
N TRP A 149 45.48 39.28 15.58
CA TRP A 149 44.63 40.01 14.65
C TRP A 149 44.51 41.49 15.01
N GLU A 150 45.03 41.91 16.17
CA GLU A 150 44.90 43.27 16.68
C GLU A 150 45.45 44.31 15.69
N SER A 151 46.55 43.98 14.98
CA SER A 151 47.13 44.83 13.93
C SER A 151 46.21 44.98 12.71
N GLU A 152 45.57 43.89 12.28
CA GLU A 152 44.71 43.85 11.09
C GLU A 152 43.39 44.61 11.28
N TYR A 153 42.91 44.69 12.53
CA TYR A 153 41.70 45.42 12.88
C TYR A 153 41.96 46.87 13.30
N THR A 154 43.21 47.36 13.20
CA THR A 154 43.48 48.79 13.45
C THR A 154 42.81 49.65 12.38
N PRO A 155 42.08 50.71 12.76
CA PRO A 155 41.43 51.58 11.78
C PRO A 155 42.47 52.19 10.83
N LEU A 156 42.27 51.96 9.53
CA LEU A 156 43.06 52.62 8.50
C LEU A 156 42.78 54.12 8.56
N LYS A 157 43.84 54.92 8.71
CA LYS A 157 43.75 56.40 8.82
C LYS A 157 43.05 57.05 7.62
N GLU A 158 42.99 56.36 6.48
CA GLU A 158 42.36 56.83 5.25
C GLU A 158 40.83 56.67 5.24
N ILE A 159 40.28 55.80 6.09
CA ILE A 159 38.85 55.43 6.07
C ILE A 159 38.02 56.29 7.03
N ASN A 160 38.66 57.07 7.92
CA ASN A 160 37.97 57.95 8.86
C ASN A 160 38.16 59.44 8.51
N LYS A 161 37.55 59.84 7.39
CA LYS A 161 37.17 61.23 7.12
C LYS A 161 35.64 61.30 6.94
N SER A 162 34.92 61.37 8.05
CA SER A 162 33.57 61.94 8.15
C SER A 162 33.30 62.34 9.59
#